data_AF-A0A3R5WF03-F1
#
_entry.id   AF-A0A3R5WF03-F1
#
_cell.length_a   1.000
_cell.length_b   1.000
_cell.length_c   1.000
_cell.angle_alpha   90.00
_cell.angle_beta   90.00
_cell.angle_gamma   90.00
#
_symmetry.space_group_name_H-M   'P 1'
#
loop_
_entity.id
_entity.type
_entity.pdbx_description
1 polymer ?
#
loop_
_entity_poly.entity_id
_entity_poly.type
_entity_poly.pdbx_seq_one_letter_code
_entity_poly.pdbx_strand_id
1 'polypeptide(L)'
;MERLTTNKSVADMSMIELAHNSCYVDDEGNARYRDYEMEMDARDFARNLMVTLAKDELPVDDAEFDEEILDNLTIDPFSDVRGLIALFYRNMWAMADLREKLKDYEDAEEQGLLLRLPCGIGADVYIIPSKVNCELNILSLHPENNKVYHQKVALITFAEKGWYIECNKDREYGTDRILPDKMYKETWFLSQEEAEAKLKEMEEKDGR
;
A
#
# COMPACT_ATOMS: atom_id res chain seq x y z
N MET A 1 -6.62 1.21 7.40
CA MET A 1 -6.67 2.69 7.44
C MET A 1 -8.13 3.05 7.22
N GLU A 2 -8.65 4.10 7.85
CA GLU A 2 -10.00 4.56 7.47
C GLU A 2 -9.94 5.19 6.07
N ARG A 3 -10.99 4.98 5.27
CA ARG A 3 -11.07 5.47 3.89
C ARG A 3 -10.99 7.00 3.85
N LEU A 4 -10.12 7.54 3.01
CA LEU A 4 -9.89 8.98 2.83
C LEU A 4 -10.57 9.52 1.58
N THR A 5 -10.69 8.73 0.51
CA THR A 5 -11.35 9.18 -0.71
C THR A 5 -12.87 9.09 -0.60
N THR A 6 -13.57 10.10 -1.11
CA THR A 6 -15.02 10.15 -1.04
C THR A 6 -15.65 10.91 -2.21
N ASN A 7 -16.88 10.51 -2.55
CA ASN A 7 -17.74 11.16 -3.53
C ASN A 7 -18.90 11.92 -2.86
N LYS A 8 -18.82 12.18 -1.56
CA LYS A 8 -19.75 13.07 -0.84
C LYS A 8 -19.80 14.46 -1.52
N SER A 9 -20.88 15.19 -1.26
CA SER A 9 -20.90 16.62 -1.58
C SER A 9 -19.87 17.35 -0.70
N VAL A 10 -19.28 18.45 -1.18
CA VAL A 10 -18.28 19.20 -0.40
C VAL A 10 -18.87 19.72 0.92
N ALA A 11 -20.16 20.07 0.95
CA ALA A 11 -20.85 20.50 2.16
C ALA A 11 -20.87 19.43 3.27
N ASP A 12 -20.76 18.15 2.91
CA ASP A 12 -20.73 17.03 3.83
C ASP A 12 -19.30 16.57 4.18
N MET A 13 -18.27 17.21 3.63
CA MET A 13 -16.87 16.87 3.89
C MET A 13 -16.31 17.67 5.07
N SER A 14 -15.62 16.96 5.96
CA SER A 14 -14.67 17.56 6.89
C SER A 14 -13.50 18.20 6.13
N MET A 15 -12.74 19.08 6.80
CA MET A 15 -11.54 19.69 6.21
C MET A 15 -10.50 18.66 5.74
N ILE A 16 -10.39 17.52 6.43
CA ILE A 16 -9.45 16.45 6.07
C ILE A 16 -9.94 15.69 4.83
N GLU A 17 -11.24 15.38 4.77
CA GLU A 17 -11.84 14.78 3.59
C GLU A 17 -11.68 15.71 2.38
N LEU A 18 -12.00 17.00 2.52
CA LEU A 18 -11.81 17.96 1.44
C LEU A 18 -10.34 18.07 1.01
N ALA A 19 -9.38 18.06 1.94
CA ALA A 19 -7.96 18.10 1.57
C ALA A 19 -7.57 16.95 0.62
N HIS A 20 -8.08 15.74 0.84
CA HIS A 20 -7.81 14.57 -0.01
C HIS A 20 -8.70 14.49 -1.26
N ASN A 21 -9.77 15.29 -1.33
CA ASN A 21 -10.79 15.18 -2.36
C ASN A 21 -11.03 16.50 -3.13
N SER A 22 -10.25 17.54 -2.84
CA SER A 22 -10.33 18.87 -3.44
C SER A 22 -9.90 18.89 -4.90
N CYS A 23 -9.08 17.93 -5.31
CA CYS A 23 -8.76 17.69 -6.72
C CYS A 23 -9.10 16.25 -7.09
N TYR A 24 -9.63 16.03 -8.28
CA TYR A 24 -9.99 14.70 -8.79
C TYR A 24 -9.92 14.68 -10.32
N VAL A 25 -9.90 13.49 -10.92
CA VAL A 25 -9.96 13.34 -12.38
C VAL A 25 -11.40 13.05 -12.79
N ASP A 26 -11.93 13.79 -13.75
CA ASP A 26 -13.28 13.55 -14.29
C ASP A 26 -13.30 12.43 -15.34
N ASP A 27 -14.50 12.15 -15.86
CA ASP A 27 -14.72 11.08 -16.84
C ASP A 27 -14.04 11.35 -18.20
N GLU A 28 -13.68 12.60 -18.49
CA GLU A 28 -12.95 13.00 -19.70
C GLU A 28 -11.43 12.95 -19.51
N GLY A 29 -10.97 12.66 -18.28
CA GLY A 29 -9.55 12.59 -17.92
C GLY A 29 -8.94 13.93 -17.52
N ASN A 30 -9.76 14.95 -17.26
CA ASN A 30 -9.29 16.28 -16.85
C ASN A 30 -9.21 16.40 -15.32
N ALA A 31 -8.20 17.11 -14.83
CA ALA A 31 -8.14 17.47 -13.42
C ALA A 31 -9.19 18.54 -13.11
N ARG A 32 -9.99 18.26 -12.10
CA ARG A 32 -11.00 19.16 -11.54
C ARG A 32 -10.56 19.62 -10.17
N TYR A 33 -10.95 20.85 -9.84
CA TYR A 33 -10.83 21.40 -8.49
C TYR A 33 -12.20 21.70 -7.91
N ARG A 34 -12.35 21.46 -6.61
CA ARG A 34 -13.54 21.83 -5.85
C ARG A 34 -13.22 22.30 -4.44
N ASP A 35 -13.99 23.27 -3.99
CA ASP A 35 -14.07 23.74 -2.62
C ASP A 35 -15.54 23.96 -2.21
N TYR A 36 -15.79 24.70 -1.13
CA TYR A 36 -17.14 24.95 -0.61
C TYR A 36 -18.01 25.81 -1.53
N GLU A 37 -17.42 26.58 -2.45
CA GLU A 37 -18.11 27.55 -3.29
C GLU A 37 -17.94 27.29 -4.79
N MET A 38 -16.87 26.60 -5.17
CA MET A 38 -16.41 26.47 -6.55
C MET A 38 -16.16 25.01 -6.92
N GLU A 39 -16.51 24.66 -8.15
CA GLU A 39 -16.08 23.42 -8.79
C GLU A 39 -15.81 23.70 -10.27
N MET A 40 -14.56 23.54 -10.71
CA MET A 40 -14.16 23.89 -12.07
C MET A 40 -12.98 23.06 -12.59
N ASP A 41 -12.73 23.19 -13.89
CA ASP A 41 -11.56 22.60 -14.54
C ASP A 41 -10.28 23.25 -14.02
N ALA A 42 -9.22 22.47 -13.80
CA ALA A 42 -7.96 22.98 -13.30
C ALA A 42 -7.28 23.94 -14.30
N ARG A 43 -7.44 23.73 -15.61
CA ARG A 43 -6.94 24.67 -16.63
C ARG A 43 -7.71 25.98 -16.58
N ASP A 44 -9.03 25.92 -16.46
CA ASP A 44 -9.87 27.12 -16.31
C ASP A 44 -9.54 27.88 -15.03
N PHE A 45 -9.27 27.16 -13.94
CA PHE A 45 -8.78 27.74 -12.70
C PHE A 45 -7.46 28.49 -12.92
N ALA A 46 -6.49 27.88 -13.61
CA ALA A 46 -5.21 28.51 -13.95
C ALA A 46 -5.38 29.73 -14.88
N ARG A 47 -6.24 29.64 -15.91
CA ARG A 47 -6.59 30.76 -16.80
C ARG A 47 -7.17 31.93 -16.01
N ASN A 48 -8.11 31.67 -15.10
CA ASN A 48 -8.70 32.69 -14.24
C ASN A 48 -7.68 33.36 -13.32
N LEU A 49 -6.75 32.58 -12.75
CA LEU A 49 -5.64 33.13 -11.97
C LEU A 49 -4.71 33.99 -12.83
N MET A 50 -4.40 33.58 -14.05
CA MET A 50 -3.53 34.34 -14.96
C MET A 50 -4.12 35.72 -15.27
N VAL A 51 -5.39 35.76 -15.67
CA VAL A 51 -6.12 37.02 -15.95
C VAL A 51 -6.18 37.90 -14.71
N THR A 52 -6.45 37.30 -13.55
CA THR A 52 -6.68 38.05 -12.31
C THR A 52 -5.39 38.60 -11.71
N LEU A 53 -4.34 37.79 -11.65
CA LEU A 53 -3.12 38.09 -10.89
C LEU A 53 -1.98 38.59 -11.77
N ALA A 54 -1.81 38.03 -12.96
CA ALA A 54 -0.74 38.42 -13.88
C ALA A 54 -1.18 39.50 -14.88
N LYS A 55 -2.50 39.71 -15.04
CA LYS A 55 -3.08 40.56 -16.11
C LYS A 55 -2.66 40.08 -17.50
N ASP A 56 -2.56 38.76 -17.64
CA ASP A 56 -2.14 38.05 -18.83
C ASP A 56 -3.16 36.94 -19.16
N GLU A 57 -3.06 36.31 -20.31
CA GLU A 57 -3.98 35.26 -20.76
C GLU A 57 -3.22 33.98 -21.13
N LEU A 58 -3.66 32.84 -20.59
CA LEU A 58 -3.19 31.53 -21.03
C LEU A 58 -4.00 31.06 -22.27
N PRO A 59 -3.42 30.22 -23.14
CA PRO A 59 -4.09 29.72 -24.33
C PRO A 59 -5.39 28.97 -24.02
N VAL A 60 -6.34 29.09 -24.94
CA VAL A 60 -7.62 28.37 -24.88
C VAL A 60 -7.46 26.93 -25.38
N ASP A 61 -6.57 26.70 -26.33
CA ASP A 61 -6.21 25.35 -26.77
C ASP A 61 -5.40 24.63 -25.68
N ASP A 62 -5.74 23.38 -25.39
CA ASP A 62 -5.15 22.65 -24.27
C ASP A 62 -3.69 22.25 -24.52
N ALA A 63 -3.30 22.01 -25.79
CA ALA A 63 -1.91 21.66 -26.11
C ALA A 63 -1.01 22.90 -26.00
N GLU A 64 -1.45 24.04 -26.54
CA GLU A 64 -0.74 25.32 -26.38
C GLU A 64 -0.68 25.73 -24.89
N PHE A 65 -1.76 25.52 -24.14
CA PHE A 65 -1.80 25.76 -22.71
C PHE A 65 -0.75 24.91 -21.97
N ASP A 66 -0.67 23.62 -22.27
CA ASP A 66 0.27 22.72 -21.60
C ASP A 66 1.74 23.10 -21.91
N GLU A 67 2.04 23.52 -23.15
CA GLU A 67 3.35 24.08 -23.52
C GLU A 67 3.67 25.36 -22.74
N GLU A 68 2.73 26.30 -22.65
CA GLU A 68 2.94 27.55 -21.93
C GLU A 68 3.09 27.35 -20.42
N ILE A 69 2.35 26.42 -19.82
CA ILE A 69 2.56 26.04 -18.41
C ILE A 69 3.97 25.50 -18.20
N LEU A 70 4.48 24.66 -19.10
CA LEU A 70 5.84 24.10 -19.00
C LEU A 70 6.90 25.21 -19.07
N ASP A 71 6.73 26.18 -19.96
CA ASP A 71 7.61 27.34 -20.04
C ASP A 71 7.52 28.19 -18.77
N ASN A 72 6.31 28.45 -18.27
CA ASN A 72 6.07 29.20 -17.04
C ASN A 72 6.65 28.51 -15.79
N LEU A 73 6.76 27.18 -15.77
CA LEU A 73 7.44 26.45 -14.68
C LEU A 73 8.94 26.76 -14.57
N THR A 74 9.57 27.32 -15.61
CA THR A 74 10.97 27.76 -15.57
C THR A 74 11.14 29.11 -14.86
N ILE A 75 10.04 29.83 -14.64
CA ILE A 75 10.02 31.13 -14.00
C ILE A 75 10.11 30.94 -12.48
N ASP A 76 10.95 31.75 -11.82
CA ASP A 76 11.04 31.76 -10.36
C ASP A 76 9.70 32.22 -9.73
N PRO A 77 8.99 31.36 -8.97
CA PRO A 77 7.67 31.66 -8.44
C PRO A 77 7.66 32.78 -7.39
N PHE A 78 8.83 33.16 -6.85
CA PHE A 78 8.94 34.30 -5.95
C PHE A 78 9.18 35.63 -6.69
N SER A 79 9.58 35.56 -7.95
CA SER A 79 9.87 36.72 -8.79
C SER A 79 8.70 37.11 -9.67
N ASP A 80 7.90 36.15 -10.12
CA ASP A 80 6.75 36.38 -11.00
C ASP A 80 5.63 35.37 -10.72
N VAL A 81 4.40 35.88 -10.59
CA VAL A 81 3.22 35.10 -10.26
C VAL A 81 2.88 34.03 -11.31
N ARG A 82 3.33 34.19 -12.57
CA ARG A 82 3.15 33.18 -13.62
C ARG A 82 3.78 31.85 -13.25
N GLY A 83 5.00 31.88 -12.68
CA GLY A 83 5.67 30.69 -12.18
C GLY A 83 4.91 30.06 -11.00
N LEU A 84 4.31 30.88 -10.13
CA LEU A 84 3.50 30.39 -9.02
C LEU A 84 2.19 29.74 -9.48
N ILE A 85 1.52 30.32 -10.49
CA ILE A 85 0.29 29.77 -11.10
C ILE A 85 0.60 28.43 -11.75
N ALA A 86 1.66 28.34 -12.55
CA ALA A 86 2.07 27.10 -13.19
C ALA A 86 2.41 26.01 -12.16
N LEU A 87 3.13 26.38 -11.09
CA LEU A 87 3.40 25.48 -9.97
C LEU A 87 2.12 24.99 -9.29
N PHE A 88 1.15 25.88 -9.07
CA PHE A 88 -0.12 25.56 -8.44
C PHE A 88 -0.95 24.61 -9.30
N TYR A 89 -1.12 24.90 -10.59
CA TYR A 89 -1.80 24.02 -11.56
C TYR A 89 -1.18 22.63 -11.61
N ARG A 90 0.15 22.53 -11.69
CA ARG A 90 0.86 21.24 -11.66
C ARG A 90 0.56 20.46 -10.37
N ASN A 91 0.50 21.15 -9.23
CA ASN A 91 0.17 20.51 -7.96
C ASN A 91 -1.29 20.04 -7.89
N MET A 92 -2.23 20.77 -8.49
CA MET A 92 -3.63 20.33 -8.58
C MET A 92 -3.75 19.03 -9.39
N TRP A 93 -3.03 18.94 -10.52
CA TRP A 93 -2.93 17.70 -11.31
C TRP A 93 -2.35 16.54 -10.51
N ALA A 94 -1.23 16.78 -9.80
CA ALA A 94 -0.64 15.76 -8.95
C ALA A 94 -1.61 15.29 -7.86
N MET A 95 -2.36 16.20 -7.24
CA MET A 95 -3.37 15.86 -6.24
C MET A 95 -4.54 15.05 -6.82
N ALA A 96 -5.00 15.40 -8.02
CA ALA A 96 -6.06 14.66 -8.73
C ALA A 96 -5.63 13.22 -9.03
N ASP A 97 -4.44 13.01 -9.61
CA ASP A 97 -3.93 11.66 -9.91
C ASP A 97 -3.70 10.84 -8.63
N LEU A 98 -3.09 11.45 -7.60
CA LEU A 98 -2.87 10.78 -6.32
C LEU A 98 -4.18 10.38 -5.64
N ARG A 99 -5.23 11.21 -5.74
CA ARG A 99 -6.56 10.85 -5.24
C ARG A 99 -7.11 9.62 -5.96
N GLU A 100 -7.07 9.56 -7.29
CA GLU A 100 -7.59 8.41 -8.03
C GLU A 100 -6.80 7.13 -7.72
N LYS A 101 -5.47 7.23 -7.62
CA LYS A 101 -4.64 6.09 -7.18
C LYS A 101 -5.00 5.62 -5.78
N LEU A 102 -5.18 6.55 -4.85
CA LEU A 102 -5.59 6.20 -3.48
C LEU A 102 -6.97 5.53 -3.47
N LYS A 103 -7.92 6.06 -4.26
CA LYS A 103 -9.26 5.49 -4.40
C LYS A 103 -9.21 4.06 -4.94
N ASP A 104 -8.40 3.80 -5.97
CA ASP A 104 -8.19 2.44 -6.52
C ASP A 104 -7.67 1.47 -5.46
N TYR A 105 -6.71 1.92 -4.63
CA TYR A 105 -6.18 1.10 -3.52
C TYR A 105 -7.22 0.85 -2.43
N GLU A 106 -7.98 1.87 -2.04
CA GLU A 106 -9.05 1.75 -1.03
C GLU A 106 -10.17 0.83 -1.51
N ASP A 107 -10.56 0.95 -2.78
CA ASP A 107 -11.55 0.06 -3.41
C ASP A 107 -11.04 -1.39 -3.46
N ALA A 108 -9.76 -1.60 -3.78
CA ALA A 108 -9.16 -2.93 -3.75
C ALA A 108 -9.09 -3.51 -2.31
N GLU A 109 -8.84 -2.69 -1.29
CA GLU A 109 -8.88 -3.12 0.11
C GLU A 109 -10.29 -3.54 0.53
N GLU A 110 -11.30 -2.74 0.22
CA GLU A 110 -12.71 -3.00 0.55
C GLU A 110 -13.28 -4.23 -0.19
N GLN A 111 -12.85 -4.45 -1.43
CA GLN A 111 -13.22 -5.64 -2.22
C GLN A 111 -12.46 -6.91 -1.82
N GLY A 112 -11.49 -6.80 -0.89
CA GLY A 112 -10.66 -7.93 -0.47
C GLY A 112 -9.67 -8.42 -1.53
N LEU A 113 -9.30 -7.56 -2.48
CA LEU A 113 -8.34 -7.85 -3.55
C LEU A 113 -6.88 -7.65 -3.12
N LEU A 114 -6.65 -7.03 -1.94
CA LEU A 114 -5.31 -6.85 -1.38
C LEU A 114 -4.94 -7.97 -0.41
N LEU A 115 -3.89 -8.72 -0.74
CA LEU A 115 -3.28 -9.68 0.16
C LEU A 115 -2.12 -9.04 0.94
N ARG A 116 -2.16 -9.15 2.28
CA ARG A 116 -1.04 -8.76 3.15
C ARG A 116 -0.30 -9.99 3.65
N LEU A 117 0.88 -10.22 3.08
CA LEU A 117 1.77 -11.27 3.54
C LEU A 117 2.45 -10.85 4.85
N PRO A 118 2.65 -11.77 5.82
CA PRO A 118 3.33 -11.45 7.07
C PRO A 118 4.84 -11.18 6.86
N CYS A 119 5.43 -11.70 5.79
CA CYS A 119 6.81 -11.47 5.41
C CYS A 119 7.04 -11.67 3.90
N GLY A 120 8.17 -11.17 3.39
CA GLY A 120 8.58 -11.31 1.99
C GLY A 120 9.64 -12.40 1.78
N ILE A 121 10.00 -12.63 0.51
CA ILE A 121 11.11 -13.53 0.14
C ILE A 121 12.42 -13.03 0.77
N GLY A 122 13.23 -13.96 1.28
CA GLY A 122 14.49 -13.69 2.00
C GLY A 122 14.33 -13.39 3.49
N ALA A 123 13.10 -13.18 3.97
CA ALA A 123 12.81 -12.97 5.39
C ALA A 123 13.20 -14.19 6.23
N ASP A 124 13.62 -13.92 7.46
CA ASP A 124 13.90 -14.94 8.46
C ASP A 124 12.59 -15.48 9.04
N VAL A 125 12.47 -16.79 9.09
CA VAL A 125 11.33 -17.49 9.69
C VAL A 125 11.82 -18.57 10.66
N TYR A 126 11.06 -18.74 11.71
CA TYR A 126 11.34 -19.67 12.80
C TYR A 126 10.22 -20.68 12.88
N ILE A 127 10.56 -21.96 12.81
CA ILE A 127 9.58 -23.03 12.62
C ILE A 127 9.73 -24.03 13.74
N ILE A 128 8.62 -24.47 14.31
CA ILE A 128 8.58 -25.53 15.32
C ILE A 128 7.86 -26.76 14.75
N PRO A 129 8.12 -27.97 15.27
CA PRO A 129 7.30 -29.12 14.94
C PRO A 129 5.86 -28.90 15.42
N SER A 130 4.88 -29.52 14.75
CA SER A 130 3.52 -29.58 15.26
C SER A 130 3.48 -30.41 16.55
N LYS A 131 2.42 -30.27 17.36
CA LYS A 131 2.22 -31.09 18.56
C LYS A 131 2.39 -32.59 18.29
N VAL A 132 1.72 -33.09 17.24
CA VAL A 132 1.82 -34.49 16.81
C VAL A 132 3.26 -34.87 16.48
N ASN A 133 4.00 -34.00 15.78
CA ASN A 133 5.40 -34.25 15.48
C ASN A 133 6.28 -34.20 16.73
N CYS A 134 5.97 -33.34 17.71
CA CYS A 134 6.67 -33.32 18.99
C CYS A 134 6.53 -34.66 19.73
N GLU A 135 5.31 -35.19 19.80
CA GLU A 135 5.03 -36.51 20.40
C GLU A 135 5.72 -37.65 19.64
N LEU A 136 5.65 -37.63 18.30
CA LEU A 136 6.31 -38.62 17.44
C LEU A 136 7.83 -38.59 17.60
N ASN A 137 8.45 -37.41 17.67
CA ASN A 137 9.88 -37.27 17.90
C ASN A 137 10.30 -37.93 19.23
N ILE A 138 9.50 -37.78 20.28
CA ILE A 138 9.75 -38.46 21.56
C ILE A 138 9.59 -39.98 21.42
N LEU A 139 8.51 -40.44 20.78
CA LEU A 139 8.24 -41.87 20.58
C LEU A 139 9.33 -42.55 19.74
N SER A 140 9.86 -41.83 18.75
CA SER A 140 10.96 -42.26 17.89
C SER A 140 12.35 -42.09 18.51
N LEU A 141 12.45 -41.73 19.80
CA LEU A 141 13.71 -41.54 20.53
C LEU A 141 14.60 -40.43 19.96
N HIS A 142 13.98 -39.41 19.37
CA HIS A 142 14.62 -38.22 18.81
C HIS A 142 14.06 -36.89 19.38
N PRO A 143 13.97 -36.72 20.71
CA PRO A 143 13.43 -35.50 21.31
C PRO A 143 14.25 -34.24 20.97
N GLU A 144 15.50 -34.37 20.57
CA GLU A 144 16.37 -33.27 20.10
C GLU A 144 15.85 -32.56 18.84
N ASN A 145 14.89 -33.17 18.14
CA ASN A 145 14.19 -32.56 17.00
C ASN A 145 13.05 -31.62 17.45
N ASN A 146 12.69 -31.60 18.73
CA ASN A 146 11.75 -30.64 19.30
C ASN A 146 12.49 -29.34 19.61
N LYS A 147 12.84 -28.60 18.56
CA LYS A 147 13.55 -27.33 18.64
C LYS A 147 13.03 -26.34 17.61
N VAL A 148 13.40 -25.09 17.78
CA VAL A 148 13.16 -24.05 16.78
C VAL A 148 14.15 -24.21 15.62
N TYR A 149 13.62 -24.21 14.40
CA TYR A 149 14.38 -24.26 13.16
C TYR A 149 14.36 -22.89 12.50
N HIS A 150 15.54 -22.30 12.29
CA HIS A 150 15.70 -21.05 11.55
C HIS A 150 15.95 -21.31 10.06
N GLN A 151 15.17 -20.63 9.22
CA GLN A 151 15.25 -20.68 7.76
C GLN A 151 14.96 -19.32 7.13
N LYS A 152 15.17 -19.23 5.81
CA LYS A 152 14.77 -18.06 5.02
C LYS A 152 13.70 -18.43 4.00
N VAL A 153 12.72 -17.53 3.83
CA VAL A 153 11.67 -17.63 2.79
C VAL A 153 12.33 -17.67 1.42
N ALA A 154 12.05 -18.71 0.63
CA ALA A 154 12.59 -18.87 -0.72
C ALA A 154 11.52 -18.70 -1.80
N LEU A 155 10.30 -19.15 -1.55
CA LEU A 155 9.17 -19.05 -2.48
C LEU A 155 7.87 -18.81 -1.73
N ILE A 156 6.95 -18.08 -2.36
CA ILE A 156 5.56 -17.91 -1.92
C ILE A 156 4.66 -18.40 -3.06
N THR A 157 3.78 -19.34 -2.76
CA THR A 157 2.89 -19.96 -3.74
C THR A 157 1.43 -19.70 -3.38
N PHE A 158 0.66 -19.25 -4.38
CA PHE A 158 -0.78 -19.08 -4.30
C PHE A 158 -1.49 -20.31 -4.85
N ALA A 159 -2.44 -20.86 -4.08
CA ALA A 159 -3.22 -22.04 -4.42
C ALA A 159 -4.71 -21.80 -4.18
N GLU A 160 -5.57 -22.69 -4.67
CA GLU A 160 -7.04 -22.58 -4.53
C GLU A 160 -7.52 -22.40 -3.08
N LYS A 161 -6.75 -22.89 -2.10
CA LYS A 161 -7.12 -22.91 -0.67
C LYS A 161 -6.29 -21.97 0.20
N GLY A 162 -5.62 -20.97 -0.40
CA GLY A 162 -4.81 -19.99 0.32
C GLY A 162 -3.40 -19.87 -0.26
N TRP A 163 -2.44 -19.54 0.58
CA TRP A 163 -1.04 -19.43 0.17
C TRP A 163 -0.13 -20.14 1.16
N TYR A 164 1.06 -20.50 0.71
CA TYR A 164 2.08 -21.10 1.55
C TYR A 164 3.47 -20.64 1.14
N ILE A 165 4.40 -20.76 2.08
CA ILE A 165 5.80 -20.44 1.90
C ILE A 165 6.62 -21.73 1.84
N GLU A 166 7.63 -21.74 0.99
CA GLU A 166 8.72 -22.73 1.02
C GLU A 166 10.02 -22.04 1.44
N CYS A 167 10.80 -22.73 2.27
CA CYS A 167 12.06 -22.21 2.78
C CYS A 167 13.27 -22.73 1.99
N ASN A 168 14.39 -22.03 2.13
CA ASN A 168 15.62 -22.34 1.40
C ASN A 168 16.15 -23.76 1.64
N LYS A 169 16.25 -24.23 2.90
CA LYS A 169 16.76 -25.57 3.18
C LYS A 169 15.79 -26.65 2.73
N ASP A 170 14.49 -26.39 2.86
CA ASP A 170 13.46 -27.33 2.41
C ASP A 170 13.51 -27.58 0.90
N ARG A 171 13.84 -26.54 0.11
CA ARG A 171 14.08 -26.66 -1.33
C ARG A 171 15.44 -27.28 -1.68
N GLU A 172 16.49 -26.96 -0.92
CA GLU A 172 17.83 -27.53 -1.12
C GLU A 172 17.84 -29.05 -0.89
N TYR A 173 17.18 -29.50 0.18
CA TYR A 173 17.15 -30.91 0.58
C TYR A 173 15.92 -31.66 0.09
N GLY A 174 14.99 -31.00 -0.64
CA GLY A 174 13.78 -31.63 -1.17
C GLY A 174 12.90 -32.25 -0.07
N THR A 175 12.70 -31.52 1.04
CA THR A 175 11.95 -32.03 2.21
C THR A 175 10.43 -31.96 2.03
N ASP A 176 9.96 -31.30 0.96
CA ASP A 176 8.56 -30.98 0.68
C ASP A 176 7.83 -30.26 1.82
N ARG A 177 8.57 -29.67 2.77
CA ARG A 177 7.99 -28.91 3.88
C ARG A 177 7.53 -27.55 3.38
N ILE A 178 6.24 -27.29 3.61
CA ILE A 178 5.60 -26.00 3.34
C ILE A 178 5.17 -25.33 4.65
N LEU A 179 5.05 -24.01 4.63
CA LEU A 179 4.51 -23.18 5.70
C LEU A 179 3.19 -22.54 5.24
N PRO A 180 2.04 -23.18 5.49
CA PRO A 180 0.74 -22.64 5.11
C PRO A 180 0.41 -21.37 5.91
N ASP A 181 -0.33 -20.46 5.28
CA ASP A 181 -0.88 -19.25 5.88
C ASP A 181 -1.57 -19.50 7.23
N LYS A 182 -2.45 -20.50 7.30
CA LYS A 182 -3.21 -20.88 8.50
C LYS A 182 -2.35 -21.37 9.68
N MET A 183 -1.09 -21.71 9.42
CA MET A 183 -0.16 -22.19 10.45
C MET A 183 0.74 -21.06 10.98
N TYR A 184 0.58 -19.83 10.46
CA TYR A 184 1.27 -18.66 10.96
C TYR A 184 0.89 -18.41 12.43
N LYS A 185 1.88 -18.19 13.28
CA LYS A 185 1.76 -18.10 14.75
C LYS A 185 1.33 -19.39 15.46
N GLU A 186 1.20 -20.50 14.73
CA GLU A 186 0.95 -21.83 15.32
C GLU A 186 2.17 -22.74 15.23
N THR A 187 2.78 -22.86 14.04
CA THR A 187 4.00 -23.67 13.84
C THR A 187 5.13 -22.93 13.15
N TRP A 188 4.89 -21.70 12.69
CA TRP A 188 5.95 -20.84 12.15
C TRP A 188 5.71 -19.37 12.48
N PHE A 189 6.82 -18.64 12.66
CA PHE A 189 6.90 -17.34 13.31
C PHE A 189 7.94 -16.45 12.62
N LEU A 190 7.87 -15.13 12.87
CA LEU A 190 8.85 -14.16 12.37
C LEU A 190 9.91 -13.81 13.41
N SER A 191 9.77 -14.29 14.65
CA SER A 191 10.75 -14.12 15.71
C SER A 191 11.09 -15.45 16.37
N GLN A 192 12.34 -15.59 16.79
CA GLN A 192 12.80 -16.76 17.53
C GLN A 192 12.10 -16.87 18.88
N GLU A 193 11.94 -15.74 19.56
CA GLU A 193 11.35 -15.63 20.89
C GLU A 193 9.89 -16.13 20.90
N GLU A 194 9.07 -15.73 19.92
CA GLU A 194 7.70 -16.24 19.79
C GLU A 194 7.67 -17.75 19.52
N ALA A 195 8.59 -18.25 18.68
CA ALA A 195 8.68 -19.67 18.38
C ALA A 195 9.09 -20.50 19.61
N GLU A 196 10.08 -20.02 20.38
CA GLU A 196 10.53 -20.66 21.62
C GLU A 196 9.44 -20.64 22.69
N ALA A 197 8.74 -19.52 22.84
CA ALA A 197 7.62 -19.39 23.78
C ALA A 197 6.48 -20.36 23.45
N LYS A 198 6.10 -20.46 22.16
CA LYS A 198 5.07 -21.41 21.72
C LYS A 198 5.51 -22.85 21.92
N LEU A 199 6.76 -23.19 21.59
CA LEU A 199 7.28 -24.55 21.78
C LEU A 199 7.22 -24.95 23.25
N LYS A 200 7.64 -24.06 24.16
CA LYS A 200 7.57 -24.28 25.60
C LYS A 200 6.13 -24.43 26.10
N GLU A 201 5.20 -23.63 25.60
CA GLU A 201 3.76 -23.75 25.92
C GLU A 201 3.22 -25.15 25.56
N MET A 202 3.67 -25.71 24.42
CA MET A 202 3.29 -27.06 24.01
C MET A 202 3.86 -28.14 24.93
N GLU A 203 5.09 -27.97 25.41
CA GLU A 203 5.74 -28.90 26.35
C GLU A 203 5.06 -28.90 27.73
N GLU A 204 4.67 -27.73 28.24
CA GLU A 204 4.02 -27.58 29.57
C GLU A 204 2.58 -28.14 29.59
N LYS A 205 1.83 -28.00 28.49
CA LYS A 205 0.44 -28.49 28.39
C LYS A 205 0.29 -30.01 28.41
N ASP A 206 1.36 -30.74 28.11
CA ASP A 206 1.37 -32.21 28.13
C ASP A 206 1.83 -32.80 29.48
N GLY A 207 1.93 -31.99 30.53
CA GLY A 207 2.11 -32.46 31.91
C GLY A 207 3.49 -33.04 32.21
N ARG A 208 4.54 -32.46 31.61
CA ARG A 208 5.94 -32.68 32.03
C ARG A 208 6.46 -31.52 32.86
#